data_AF-F6SVR9-F1
#
_entry.id   AF-F6SVR9-F1
#
_cell.length_a   1.000
_cell.length_b   1.000
_cell.length_c   1.000
_cell.angle_alpha   90.00
_cell.angle_beta   90.00
_cell.angle_gamma   90.00
#
_symmetry.space_group_name_H-M   'P 1'
#
loop_
_entity.id
_entity.type
_entity.pdbx_description
1 polymer ?
#
loop_
_entity_poly.entity_id
_entity_poly.type
_entity_poly.pdbx_seq_one_letter_code
_entity_poly.pdbx_strand_id
1 'polypeptide(L)'
;MVECWDDSPKKRPTIDKVRDRTREVLSKVVMSDLWRDLYKIRFQMRMKSDVVHDAGGAALIPLKFFPPPKFAHPTQDYKDYTQPQPTTATHKPEMDKGENKPTKGDAPKEQAPQRRETPKPETYEERRRKMKSNKNLVGDFRTCGSKSKNLGEDGGVGVNGVGERKKSTQSNGSGNADDMADQHWRSKRFKEAIPLFERAIIEGGVVVGRCLLKLKLGGCLCAVGDRARGDKMILEGLQDLKSSSPTVDSLETIANQLKEIADDFQNLNFQGRASLIYRTAASVYKVMPDANSGVAGILRCVTQMNKTSNRGINASEQGIKFLNEILASVKTKQGVDPAVKIEVEATCSYALGCCYAEKMEWSKSNQYCQVSIDKMEQGLKENAKSKHIFMLATFRMAQNKFKMGKFQEVKDLLLKCKTLRETTTDWDDEQDKECKAALEDLQREVMKKL
;
A
#
# COMPACT_ATOMS: atom_id res chain seq x y z
N MET A 1 -30.70 32.32 0.20
CA MET A 1 -31.02 31.96 -1.19
C MET A 1 -30.06 32.72 -2.08
N VAL A 2 -29.27 32.02 -2.90
CA VAL A 2 -28.37 32.63 -3.90
C VAL A 2 -28.67 31.88 -5.19
N GLU A 3 -29.22 32.59 -6.16
CA GLU A 3 -29.62 32.05 -7.47
C GLU A 3 -28.41 31.98 -8.43
N CYS A 4 -28.67 31.62 -9.68
CA CYS A 4 -27.73 31.60 -10.81
C CYS A 4 -26.73 30.41 -10.83
N TRP A 5 -27.26 29.20 -11.09
CA TRP A 5 -26.60 28.25 -11.98
C TRP A 5 -27.30 28.29 -13.33
N ASP A 6 -26.67 28.92 -14.34
CA ASP A 6 -27.19 28.91 -15.71
C ASP A 6 -27.04 27.52 -16.35
N ASP A 7 -28.15 26.96 -16.79
CA ASP A 7 -28.22 25.68 -17.50
C ASP A 7 -27.67 25.79 -18.93
N SER A 8 -26.37 25.51 -19.07
CA SER A 8 -25.76 25.11 -20.33
C SER A 8 -24.44 24.37 -20.08
N PRO A 9 -24.19 23.20 -20.70
CA PRO A 9 -22.90 22.52 -20.58
C PRO A 9 -21.81 23.35 -21.28
N LYS A 10 -21.12 24.18 -20.50
CA LYS A 10 -20.02 25.03 -20.97
C LYS A 10 -18.96 24.14 -21.63
N LYS A 11 -18.72 24.34 -22.94
CA LYS A 11 -17.68 23.62 -23.70
C LYS A 11 -16.38 23.61 -22.90
N ARG A 12 -15.80 22.42 -22.69
CA ARG A 12 -14.51 22.28 -21.99
C ARG A 12 -13.49 23.24 -22.63
N PRO A 13 -12.75 24.04 -21.86
CA PRO A 13 -11.74 24.92 -22.43
C PRO A 13 -10.68 24.08 -23.16
N THR A 14 -10.28 24.53 -24.35
CA THR A 14 -9.17 23.93 -25.09
C THR A 14 -7.86 24.12 -24.32
N ILE A 15 -6.86 23.29 -24.61
CA ILE A 15 -5.57 23.34 -23.90
C ILE A 15 -4.89 24.72 -24.02
N ASP A 16 -5.05 25.41 -25.15
CA ASP A 16 -4.59 26.79 -25.33
C ASP A 16 -5.36 27.78 -24.44
N LYS A 17 -6.69 27.66 -24.33
CA LYS A 17 -7.48 28.51 -23.41
C LYS A 17 -7.07 28.32 -21.95
N VAL A 18 -6.74 27.09 -21.55
CA VAL A 18 -6.18 26.82 -20.21
C VAL A 18 -4.80 27.47 -20.07
N ARG A 19 -3.89 27.26 -21.03
CA ARG A 19 -2.54 27.83 -21.03
C ARG A 19 -2.55 29.36 -20.96
N ASP A 20 -3.38 30.00 -21.75
CA ASP A 20 -3.43 31.46 -21.86
C ASP A 20 -4.07 32.08 -20.60
N ARG A 21 -5.12 31.45 -20.05
CA ARG A 21 -5.69 31.83 -18.73
C ARG A 21 -4.68 31.65 -17.60
N THR A 22 -3.89 30.57 -17.61
CA THR A 22 -2.79 30.37 -16.64
C THR A 22 -1.71 31.44 -16.81
N ARG A 23 -1.34 31.80 -18.04
CA ARG A 23 -0.36 32.86 -18.33
C ARG A 23 -0.86 34.24 -17.88
N GLU A 24 -2.15 34.53 -18.05
CA GLU A 24 -2.83 35.75 -17.56
C GLU A 24 -2.88 35.84 -16.03
N VAL A 25 -3.14 34.73 -15.33
CA VAL A 25 -3.12 34.68 -13.87
C VAL A 25 -1.69 34.83 -13.34
N LEU A 26 -0.72 34.15 -13.95
CA LEU A 26 0.69 34.21 -13.53
C LEU A 26 1.37 35.54 -13.85
N SER A 27 0.92 36.30 -14.85
CA SER A 27 1.44 37.66 -15.10
C SER A 27 0.91 38.70 -14.09
N LYS A 28 -0.24 38.43 -13.46
CA LYS A 28 -0.84 39.27 -12.41
C LYS A 28 -0.31 38.95 -11.01
N VAL A 29 0.36 37.81 -10.81
CA VAL A 29 1.04 37.46 -9.55
C VAL A 29 2.49 37.92 -9.63
N VAL A 30 2.92 38.76 -8.68
CA VAL A 30 4.33 39.09 -8.48
C VAL A 30 5.05 37.85 -7.92
N MET A 31 5.41 36.95 -8.83
CA MET A 31 6.20 35.75 -8.54
C MET A 31 7.63 36.19 -8.21
N SER A 32 8.05 35.98 -6.95
CA SER A 32 9.44 36.17 -6.54
C SER A 32 10.38 35.32 -7.41
N ASP A 33 11.61 35.79 -7.63
CA ASP A 33 12.56 35.13 -8.55
C ASP A 33 12.82 33.67 -8.16
N LEU A 34 12.83 33.37 -6.85
CA LEU A 34 12.89 32.01 -6.31
C LEU A 34 11.83 31.06 -6.91
N TRP A 35 10.60 31.54 -7.14
CA TRP A 35 9.54 30.76 -7.77
C TRP A 35 9.72 30.62 -9.29
N ARG A 36 10.29 31.62 -9.96
CA ARG A 36 10.67 31.50 -11.38
C ARG A 36 11.78 30.47 -11.56
N ASP A 37 12.76 30.46 -10.67
CA ASP A 37 13.89 29.55 -10.75
C ASP A 37 13.52 28.12 -10.36
N LEU A 38 12.69 27.91 -9.33
CA LEU A 38 12.09 26.60 -9.05
C LEU A 38 11.25 26.07 -10.24
N TYR A 39 10.55 26.94 -10.96
CA TYR A 39 9.80 26.56 -12.15
C TYR A 39 10.71 26.21 -13.35
N LYS A 40 11.78 27.01 -13.58
CA LYS A 40 12.82 26.69 -14.58
C LYS A 40 13.44 25.33 -14.29
N ILE A 41 13.89 25.07 -13.06
CA ILE A 41 14.48 23.79 -12.64
C ILE A 41 13.50 22.64 -12.94
N ARG A 42 12.23 22.78 -12.52
CA ARG A 42 11.22 21.72 -12.66
C ARG A 42 10.83 21.40 -14.11
N PHE A 43 10.93 22.36 -15.03
CA PHE A 43 10.61 22.14 -16.46
C PHE A 43 11.83 21.88 -17.35
N GLN A 44 13.00 22.49 -17.07
CA GLN A 44 14.24 22.18 -17.81
C GLN A 44 14.73 20.75 -17.52
N MET A 45 14.48 20.19 -16.33
CA MET A 45 14.74 18.77 -16.03
C MET A 45 13.89 17.78 -16.85
N ARG A 46 12.92 18.24 -17.68
CA ARG A 46 12.20 17.40 -18.65
C ARG A 46 12.63 17.63 -20.11
N MET A 47 13.57 18.54 -20.38
CA MET A 47 13.93 19.02 -21.72
C MET A 47 15.45 19.16 -21.93
N LYS A 48 16.25 18.28 -21.31
CA LYS A 48 17.69 18.13 -21.61
C LYS A 48 18.07 16.67 -21.84
N SER A 49 17.82 16.21 -23.07
CA SER A 49 18.69 15.24 -23.72
C SER A 49 19.78 16.00 -24.47
N ASP A 50 20.76 16.54 -23.74
CA ASP A 50 21.92 17.15 -24.37
C ASP A 50 22.82 16.04 -24.91
N VAL A 51 22.59 15.72 -26.18
CA VAL A 51 23.56 15.02 -27.03
C VAL A 51 24.83 15.86 -27.04
N VAL A 52 25.91 15.32 -26.48
CA VAL A 52 27.25 15.86 -26.74
C VAL A 52 27.61 15.45 -28.16
N HIS A 53 27.53 16.41 -29.08
CA HIS A 53 28.24 16.30 -30.35
C HIS A 53 29.73 16.40 -30.06
N ASP A 54 30.44 15.28 -30.19
CA ASP A 54 31.87 15.29 -30.43
C ASP A 54 32.15 14.76 -31.85
N ALA A 55 33.22 15.24 -32.47
CA ALA A 55 33.40 15.15 -33.91
C ALA A 55 34.02 13.82 -34.35
N GLY A 56 33.36 13.06 -35.23
CA GLY A 56 33.97 11.89 -35.85
C GLY A 56 33.06 11.01 -36.71
N GLY A 57 33.14 11.17 -38.03
CA GLY A 57 33.08 10.05 -38.98
C GLY A 57 31.75 9.36 -39.29
N ALA A 58 31.20 9.70 -40.47
CA ALA A 58 30.57 8.79 -41.45
C ALA A 58 29.12 8.25 -41.25
N ALA A 59 28.54 7.88 -42.40
CA ALA A 59 27.31 7.12 -42.63
C ALA A 59 25.94 7.79 -42.34
N LEU A 60 25.48 8.61 -43.29
CA LEU A 60 24.06 8.95 -43.47
C LEU A 60 23.24 7.69 -43.84
N ILE A 61 22.22 7.37 -43.04
CA ILE A 61 21.15 6.43 -43.40
C ILE A 61 19.83 7.22 -43.49
N PRO A 62 19.15 7.26 -44.65
CA PRO A 62 17.92 8.04 -44.81
C PRO A 62 16.71 7.33 -44.20
N LEU A 63 16.24 7.82 -43.05
CA LEU A 63 14.94 7.43 -42.50
C LEU A 63 13.81 7.94 -43.41
N LYS A 64 13.10 7.02 -44.06
CA LYS A 64 11.95 7.33 -44.91
C LYS A 64 10.76 7.82 -44.06
N PHE A 65 10.05 8.79 -44.62
CA PHE A 65 8.84 9.39 -44.05
C PHE A 65 7.75 8.36 -43.72
N PHE A 66 7.15 8.47 -42.53
CA PHE A 66 5.80 7.98 -42.28
C PHE A 66 4.78 9.12 -42.53
N PRO A 67 3.70 8.89 -43.29
CA PRO A 67 2.63 9.88 -43.42
C PRO A 67 1.80 9.96 -42.12
N PRO A 68 1.27 11.14 -41.76
CA PRO A 68 0.42 11.28 -40.58
C PRO A 68 -0.92 10.54 -40.76
N PRO A 69 -1.54 10.03 -39.68
CA PRO A 69 -2.80 9.30 -39.75
C PRO A 69 -3.96 10.22 -40.15
N LYS A 70 -4.80 9.74 -41.08
CA LYS A 70 -6.06 10.41 -41.45
C LYS A 70 -7.08 10.18 -40.35
N PHE A 71 -7.55 11.25 -39.70
CA PHE A 71 -8.72 11.19 -38.83
C PHE A 71 -9.99 11.13 -39.67
N ALA A 72 -10.71 10.02 -39.59
CA ALA A 72 -12.06 9.91 -40.15
C ALA A 72 -13.07 10.58 -39.21
N HIS A 73 -13.92 11.44 -39.76
CA HIS A 73 -15.09 11.95 -39.04
C HIS A 73 -16.16 10.85 -38.92
N PRO A 74 -16.83 10.68 -37.76
CA PRO A 74 -18.06 9.92 -37.69
C PRO A 74 -19.22 10.77 -38.25
N THR A 75 -19.85 10.29 -39.31
CA THR A 75 -21.15 10.81 -39.76
C THR A 75 -22.24 10.52 -38.74
N GLN A 76 -23.18 11.43 -38.59
CA GLN A 76 -24.38 11.25 -37.78
C GLN A 76 -25.31 10.22 -38.45
N ASP A 77 -25.91 9.36 -37.64
CA ASP A 77 -27.31 8.97 -37.82
C ASP A 77 -27.87 8.42 -36.50
N TYR A 78 -28.76 9.19 -35.87
CA TYR A 78 -29.68 8.71 -34.84
C TYR A 78 -30.97 9.50 -35.01
N LYS A 79 -31.95 8.85 -35.63
CA LYS A 79 -33.34 9.33 -35.69
C LYS A 79 -34.13 8.77 -34.51
N ASP A 80 -35.25 9.44 -34.26
CA ASP A 80 -36.44 8.93 -33.56
C ASP A 80 -36.28 8.53 -32.10
N TYR A 81 -36.48 9.51 -31.21
CA TYR A 81 -37.15 9.29 -29.93
C TYR A 81 -38.30 10.29 -29.76
N THR A 82 -39.52 9.81 -29.96
CA THR A 82 -40.77 10.53 -29.71
C THR A 82 -40.99 10.71 -28.20
N GLN A 83 -41.24 11.94 -27.76
CA GLN A 83 -41.69 12.21 -26.39
C GLN A 83 -43.20 11.96 -26.27
N PRO A 84 -43.68 11.24 -25.24
CA PRO A 84 -45.08 11.30 -24.84
C PRO A 84 -45.35 12.58 -24.00
N GLN A 85 -46.52 13.18 -24.21
CA GLN A 85 -46.96 14.37 -23.47
C GLN A 85 -47.31 14.04 -22.00
N PRO A 86 -47.17 15.01 -21.06
CA PRO A 86 -47.67 14.86 -19.71
C PRO A 86 -49.19 15.05 -19.64
N THR A 87 -49.91 14.09 -19.07
CA THR A 87 -51.35 14.21 -18.79
C THR A 87 -51.59 15.02 -17.51
N THR A 88 -52.56 15.93 -17.58
CA THR A 88 -53.06 16.70 -16.43
C THR A 88 -54.04 15.88 -15.59
N ALA A 89 -53.78 15.75 -14.29
CA ALA A 89 -54.82 15.69 -13.24
C ALA A 89 -54.18 15.61 -11.85
N THR A 90 -54.45 16.57 -10.97
CA THR A 90 -54.41 16.31 -9.53
C THR A 90 -55.38 17.24 -8.81
N HIS A 91 -56.37 16.64 -8.14
CA HIS A 91 -57.34 17.37 -7.33
C HIS A 91 -56.67 18.01 -6.11
N LYS A 92 -57.10 19.23 -5.76
CA LYS A 92 -57.03 19.72 -4.38
C LYS A 92 -58.09 19.01 -3.54
N PRO A 93 -57.79 18.73 -2.27
CA PRO A 93 -58.74 18.88 -1.17
C PRO A 93 -58.42 20.14 -0.38
N GLU A 94 -59.45 20.86 0.02
CA GLU A 94 -59.35 21.89 1.06
C GLU A 94 -59.02 21.22 2.40
N MET A 95 -58.22 21.88 3.24
CA MET A 95 -58.16 21.58 4.67
C MET A 95 -58.57 22.79 5.49
N ASP A 96 -59.45 22.52 6.44
CA ASP A 96 -60.24 23.47 7.19
C ASP A 96 -59.42 24.15 8.31
N LYS A 97 -59.84 25.35 8.71
CA LYS A 97 -59.17 26.17 9.73
C LYS A 97 -59.72 25.87 11.13
N GLY A 98 -59.14 24.87 11.78
CA GLY A 98 -59.36 24.63 13.22
C GLY A 98 -58.47 25.54 14.08
N GLU A 99 -59.00 26.67 14.56
CA GLU A 99 -58.34 27.48 15.59
C GLU A 99 -58.40 26.79 16.96
N ASN A 100 -57.29 26.74 17.70
CA ASN A 100 -57.31 26.60 19.15
C ASN A 100 -56.06 27.20 19.80
N LYS A 101 -56.27 28.01 20.85
CA LYS A 101 -55.22 28.68 21.66
C LYS A 101 -55.15 28.06 23.07
N PRO A 102 -54.10 28.35 23.86
CA PRO A 102 -53.44 27.27 24.61
C PRO A 102 -53.81 27.18 26.09
N THR A 103 -53.70 25.96 26.63
CA THR A 103 -53.61 25.71 28.07
C THR A 103 -52.16 25.88 28.54
N LYS A 104 -51.96 26.66 29.61
CA LYS A 104 -50.67 26.78 30.31
C LYS A 104 -50.40 25.49 31.09
N GLY A 105 -49.18 24.97 31.00
CA GLY A 105 -48.65 23.91 31.87
C GLY A 105 -47.31 24.34 32.45
N ASP A 106 -47.09 24.08 33.74
CA ASP A 106 -45.96 24.62 34.49
C ASP A 106 -44.61 24.01 34.10
N ALA A 107 -43.57 24.85 34.03
CA ALA A 107 -42.21 24.43 33.76
C ALA A 107 -41.48 24.00 35.05
N PRO A 108 -40.84 22.81 35.09
CA PRO A 108 -39.98 22.44 36.21
C PRO A 108 -38.68 23.27 36.21
N LYS A 109 -38.21 23.66 37.40
CA LYS A 109 -36.98 24.44 37.56
C LYS A 109 -35.74 23.61 37.18
N GLU A 110 -35.09 24.00 36.10
CA GLU A 110 -33.82 23.43 35.66
C GLU A 110 -32.67 23.84 36.61
N GLN A 111 -31.93 22.87 37.15
CA GLN A 111 -30.75 23.15 37.98
C GLN A 111 -29.55 23.45 37.09
N ALA A 112 -28.85 24.56 37.38
CA ALA A 112 -27.66 24.95 36.62
C ALA A 112 -26.54 23.89 36.74
N PRO A 113 -25.95 23.42 35.63
CA PRO A 113 -24.92 22.39 35.66
C PRO A 113 -23.62 22.95 36.27
N GLN A 114 -23.05 22.21 37.22
CA GLN A 114 -21.76 22.56 37.83
C GLN A 114 -20.65 22.58 36.77
N ARG A 115 -19.91 23.69 36.75
CA ARG A 115 -18.83 23.95 35.80
C ARG A 115 -17.64 23.04 36.11
N ARG A 116 -17.48 21.94 35.36
CA ARG A 116 -16.26 21.11 35.44
C ARG A 116 -15.07 21.95 35.01
N GLU A 117 -14.11 22.14 35.91
CA GLU A 117 -12.83 22.75 35.58
C GLU A 117 -12.06 21.84 34.61
N THR A 118 -11.58 22.41 33.52
CA THR A 118 -10.69 21.71 32.59
C THR A 118 -9.29 21.60 33.20
N PRO A 119 -8.64 20.42 33.14
CA PRO A 119 -7.26 20.29 33.58
C PRO A 119 -6.35 21.26 32.81
N LYS A 120 -5.49 21.99 33.52
CA LYS A 120 -4.51 22.89 32.87
C LYS A 120 -3.61 22.06 31.94
N PRO A 121 -3.28 22.56 30.74
CA PRO A 121 -2.45 21.83 29.79
C PRO A 121 -1.05 21.58 30.34
N GLU A 122 -0.60 20.34 30.25
CA GLU A 122 0.69 19.87 30.74
C GLU A 122 1.84 20.65 30.10
N THR A 123 2.74 21.17 30.94
CA THR A 123 3.82 22.07 30.49
C THR A 123 4.84 21.33 29.64
N TYR A 124 5.57 22.07 28.79
CA TYR A 124 6.65 21.51 27.97
C TYR A 124 7.72 20.82 28.82
N GLU A 125 8.01 21.32 30.03
CA GLU A 125 8.99 20.74 30.92
C GLU A 125 8.54 19.42 31.55
N GLU A 126 7.28 19.28 31.97
CA GLU A 126 6.72 18.02 32.45
C GLU A 126 6.77 16.95 31.34
N ARG A 127 6.38 17.34 30.12
CA ARG A 127 6.45 16.46 28.95
C ARG A 127 7.89 16.01 28.65
N ARG A 128 8.86 16.92 28.78
CA ARG A 128 10.31 16.64 28.64
C ARG A 128 10.86 15.76 29.76
N ARG A 129 10.35 15.86 31.00
CA ARG A 129 10.73 14.99 32.13
C ARG A 129 10.23 13.56 31.91
N LYS A 130 8.95 13.38 31.52
CA LYS A 130 8.37 12.06 31.19
C LYS A 130 9.13 11.35 30.05
N MET A 131 9.55 12.07 29.01
CA MET A 131 10.36 11.49 27.93
C MET A 131 11.76 11.04 28.35
N LYS A 132 12.31 11.54 29.47
CA LYS A 132 13.63 11.13 29.96
C LYS A 132 13.61 9.87 30.84
N SER A 133 12.56 9.61 31.61
CA SER A 133 12.51 8.41 32.47
C SER A 133 12.28 7.12 31.67
N ASN A 134 11.66 7.20 30.49
CA ASN A 134 11.37 6.03 29.65
C ASN A 134 12.57 5.43 28.89
N LYS A 135 13.78 5.99 29.03
CA LYS A 135 14.99 5.45 28.36
C LYS A 135 15.60 4.23 29.06
N ASN A 136 15.16 3.89 30.27
CA ASN A 136 15.75 2.81 31.08
C ASN A 136 14.96 1.48 31.04
N LEU A 137 14.04 1.31 30.08
CA LEU A 137 13.15 0.13 29.97
C LEU A 137 13.23 -0.63 28.63
N VAL A 138 14.29 -0.41 27.84
CA VAL A 138 14.57 -1.25 26.66
C VAL A 138 15.37 -2.48 27.13
N GLY A 139 14.66 -3.51 27.58
CA GLY A 139 15.25 -4.81 27.90
C GLY A 139 15.61 -5.61 26.64
N ASP A 140 16.68 -6.40 26.71
CA ASP A 140 17.16 -7.26 25.63
C ASP A 140 16.13 -8.29 25.17
N PHE A 141 15.52 -8.08 24.01
CA PHE A 141 14.74 -9.11 23.31
C PHE A 141 15.65 -9.97 22.43
N ARG A 142 16.27 -10.99 23.03
CA ARG A 142 16.93 -12.08 22.29
C ARG A 142 16.09 -13.35 22.28
N THR A 143 15.70 -13.76 21.07
CA THR A 143 15.50 -15.15 20.62
C THR A 143 14.71 -16.12 21.53
N CYS A 144 13.47 -16.42 21.13
CA CYS A 144 12.81 -17.68 21.49
C CYS A 144 13.49 -18.88 20.80
N GLY A 145 14.54 -19.41 21.41
CA GLY A 145 15.10 -20.72 21.07
C GLY A 145 14.30 -21.83 21.74
N SER A 146 13.72 -22.73 20.95
CA SER A 146 12.91 -23.86 21.44
C SER A 146 13.74 -24.79 22.34
N LYS A 147 13.47 -24.78 23.65
CA LYS A 147 13.98 -25.79 24.58
C LYS A 147 13.20 -27.09 24.40
N SER A 148 13.78 -28.05 23.67
CA SER A 148 13.32 -29.44 23.75
C SER A 148 13.53 -29.96 25.18
N LYS A 149 12.51 -30.62 25.76
CA LYS A 149 12.65 -31.28 27.06
C LYS A 149 13.23 -32.67 26.87
N ASN A 150 14.29 -32.97 27.61
CA ASN A 150 14.72 -34.36 27.82
C ASN A 150 13.67 -35.11 28.65
N LEU A 151 13.42 -36.35 28.24
CA LEU A 151 12.89 -37.44 29.06
C LEU A 151 13.76 -38.66 28.70
N GLY A 152 14.39 -39.31 29.69
CA GLY A 152 14.53 -40.77 29.63
C GLY A 152 13.26 -41.39 30.25
N GLU A 153 13.12 -42.69 30.45
CA GLU A 153 13.98 -43.87 30.15
C GLU A 153 13.04 -44.98 29.55
N ASP A 154 13.40 -46.20 29.15
CA ASP A 154 14.64 -47.02 29.24
C ASP A 154 14.70 -48.05 28.08
N GLY A 155 15.86 -48.70 27.89
CA GLY A 155 16.07 -49.87 27.02
C GLY A 155 16.32 -49.52 25.54
N GLY A 156 17.11 -50.28 24.78
CA GLY A 156 17.87 -51.51 25.07
C GLY A 156 18.23 -52.20 23.75
N VAL A 157 19.29 -53.02 23.75
CA VAL A 157 19.85 -53.76 22.57
C VAL A 157 20.56 -52.87 21.54
N GLY A 158 21.87 -53.04 21.40
CA GLY A 158 22.71 -52.33 20.43
C GLY A 158 23.10 -53.19 19.22
N VAL A 159 23.59 -52.53 18.16
CA VAL A 159 24.34 -53.15 17.06
C VAL A 159 25.51 -52.23 16.68
N ASN A 160 26.69 -52.80 16.49
CA ASN A 160 27.88 -52.07 16.06
C ASN A 160 27.72 -51.52 14.64
N GLY A 161 28.10 -50.25 14.44
CA GLY A 161 28.03 -49.57 13.14
C GLY A 161 29.07 -48.47 13.02
N VAL A 162 30.35 -48.85 12.92
CA VAL A 162 31.45 -47.92 12.66
C VAL A 162 31.29 -47.34 11.25
N GLY A 163 30.71 -46.14 11.18
CA GLY A 163 30.52 -45.37 9.96
C GLY A 163 31.13 -43.98 10.12
N GLU A 164 32.41 -43.85 9.78
CA GLU A 164 33.10 -42.55 9.73
C GLU A 164 32.43 -41.63 8.69
N ARG A 165 31.42 -40.86 9.12
CA ARG A 165 30.96 -39.70 8.36
C ARG A 165 32.05 -38.64 8.37
N LYS A 166 32.95 -38.74 7.37
CA LYS A 166 33.85 -37.67 6.97
C LYS A 166 33.04 -36.38 6.86
N LYS A 167 33.23 -35.46 7.80
CA LYS A 167 32.81 -34.06 7.64
C LYS A 167 33.59 -33.54 6.43
N SER A 168 32.92 -33.39 5.30
CA SER A 168 33.46 -32.71 4.12
C SER A 168 33.50 -31.21 4.38
N THR A 169 34.39 -30.81 5.29
CA THR A 169 34.67 -29.42 5.63
C THR A 169 35.56 -28.82 4.54
N GLN A 170 34.98 -28.50 3.40
CA GLN A 170 35.63 -27.74 2.32
C GLN A 170 34.69 -26.66 1.78
N SER A 171 34.62 -25.56 2.51
CA SER A 171 34.21 -24.24 1.99
C SER A 171 35.31 -23.24 2.37
N ASN A 172 36.40 -23.27 1.59
CA ASN A 172 37.56 -22.41 1.84
C ASN A 172 37.23 -20.95 1.47
N GLY A 173 37.40 -20.03 2.42
CA GLY A 173 37.66 -18.61 2.13
C GLY A 173 36.49 -17.64 2.32
N SER A 174 35.39 -17.75 1.56
CA SER A 174 34.48 -16.59 1.37
C SER A 174 33.48 -16.34 2.50
N GLY A 175 33.12 -17.34 3.31
CA GLY A 175 31.99 -17.24 4.27
C GLY A 175 32.11 -16.10 5.29
N ASN A 176 33.34 -15.78 5.74
CA ASN A 176 33.56 -14.71 6.71
C ASN A 176 33.16 -13.32 6.19
N ALA A 177 33.35 -13.03 4.89
CA ALA A 177 33.06 -11.71 4.35
C ALA A 177 31.55 -11.42 4.28
N ASP A 178 30.79 -12.39 3.78
CA ASP A 178 29.33 -12.34 3.64
C ASP A 178 28.65 -12.24 5.02
N ASP A 179 29.05 -13.09 5.97
CA ASP A 179 28.48 -13.10 7.33
C ASP A 179 28.78 -11.79 8.09
N MET A 180 30.00 -11.24 7.94
CA MET A 180 30.33 -9.92 8.49
C MET A 180 29.52 -8.81 7.81
N ALA A 181 29.35 -8.84 6.49
CA ALA A 181 28.55 -7.84 5.76
C ALA A 181 27.09 -7.84 6.25
N ASP A 182 26.50 -9.02 6.41
CA ASP A 182 25.15 -9.20 6.95
C ASP A 182 25.03 -8.76 8.42
N GLN A 183 26.05 -9.00 9.25
CA GLN A 183 26.09 -8.51 10.63
C GLN A 183 26.14 -6.98 10.66
N HIS A 184 26.95 -6.34 9.80
CA HIS A 184 27.02 -4.90 9.68
C HIS A 184 25.69 -4.30 9.15
N TRP A 185 25.07 -4.92 8.14
CA TRP A 185 23.74 -4.57 7.63
C TRP A 185 22.68 -4.57 8.73
N ARG A 186 22.51 -5.69 9.45
CA ARG A 186 21.55 -5.84 10.56
C ARG A 186 21.82 -4.85 11.71
N SER A 187 23.08 -4.50 11.93
CA SER A 187 23.51 -3.50 12.92
C SER A 187 23.37 -2.05 12.44
N LYS A 188 22.83 -1.80 11.23
CA LYS A 188 22.73 -0.49 10.56
C LYS A 188 24.08 0.24 10.37
N ARG A 189 25.18 -0.52 10.37
CA ARG A 189 26.56 -0.06 10.11
C ARG A 189 26.83 -0.11 8.60
N PHE A 190 26.09 0.72 7.87
CA PHE A 190 26.00 0.63 6.40
C PHE A 190 27.31 0.99 5.68
N LYS A 191 28.12 1.92 6.23
CA LYS A 191 29.40 2.32 5.62
C LYS A 191 30.40 1.17 5.64
N GLU A 192 30.39 0.39 6.70
CA GLU A 192 31.24 -0.77 6.92
C GLU A 192 30.74 -2.01 6.15
N ALA A 193 29.42 -2.14 5.96
CA ALA A 193 28.83 -3.21 5.16
C ALA A 193 29.11 -3.09 3.66
N ILE A 194 29.16 -1.86 3.10
CA ILE A 194 29.34 -1.61 1.66
C ILE A 194 30.58 -2.32 1.07
N PRO A 195 31.82 -2.09 1.54
CA PRO A 195 33.01 -2.69 0.94
C PRO A 195 33.06 -4.22 1.10
N LEU A 196 32.37 -4.77 2.12
CA LEU A 196 32.24 -6.22 2.31
C LEU A 196 31.26 -6.82 1.30
N PHE A 197 30.09 -6.19 1.09
CA PHE A 197 29.15 -6.63 0.05
C PHE A 197 29.71 -6.47 -1.38
N GLU A 198 30.43 -5.38 -1.66
CA GLU A 198 31.10 -5.19 -2.95
C GLU A 198 32.10 -6.32 -3.24
N ARG A 199 32.92 -6.67 -2.24
CA ARG A 199 33.85 -7.79 -2.31
C ARG A 199 33.11 -9.12 -2.51
N ALA A 200 32.11 -9.40 -1.68
CA ALA A 200 31.29 -10.61 -1.75
C ALA A 200 30.59 -10.81 -3.12
N ILE A 201 30.18 -9.72 -3.78
CA ILE A 201 29.58 -9.78 -5.13
C ILE A 201 30.63 -10.11 -6.21
N ILE A 202 31.87 -9.63 -6.06
CA ILE A 202 32.99 -9.86 -6.98
C ILE A 202 33.56 -11.29 -6.81
N GLU A 203 33.78 -11.72 -5.57
CA GLU A 203 34.26 -13.06 -5.20
C GLU A 203 33.16 -14.13 -5.34
N GLY A 204 31.90 -13.71 -5.52
CA GLY A 204 30.72 -14.50 -5.21
C GLY A 204 30.41 -15.68 -6.13
N GLY A 205 29.86 -16.74 -5.53
CA GLY A 205 29.42 -17.95 -6.21
C GLY A 205 28.03 -17.88 -6.86
N VAL A 206 27.12 -18.76 -6.42
CA VAL A 206 25.83 -19.03 -7.08
C VAL A 206 25.04 -17.74 -7.34
N VAL A 207 24.53 -17.60 -8.58
CA VAL A 207 23.88 -16.38 -9.11
C VAL A 207 22.87 -15.78 -8.13
N VAL A 208 21.97 -16.61 -7.59
CA VAL A 208 20.92 -16.22 -6.63
C VAL A 208 21.48 -15.49 -5.40
N GLY A 209 22.59 -15.98 -4.83
CA GLY A 209 23.22 -15.35 -3.67
C GLY A 209 23.69 -13.93 -3.99
N ARG A 210 24.35 -13.77 -5.15
CA ARG A 210 24.77 -12.45 -5.64
C ARG A 210 23.60 -11.50 -5.89
N CYS A 211 22.45 -11.99 -6.33
CA CYS A 211 21.23 -11.17 -6.45
C CYS A 211 20.82 -10.59 -5.09
N LEU A 212 20.78 -11.40 -4.04
CA LEU A 212 20.38 -10.96 -2.69
C LEU A 212 21.40 -10.00 -2.06
N LEU A 213 22.71 -10.24 -2.28
CA LEU A 213 23.78 -9.32 -1.87
C LEU A 213 23.65 -7.95 -2.57
N LYS A 214 23.32 -7.92 -3.87
CA LYS A 214 23.04 -6.67 -4.61
C LYS A 214 21.88 -5.88 -3.98
N LEU A 215 20.81 -6.54 -3.53
CA LEU A 215 19.69 -5.85 -2.86
C LEU A 215 20.13 -5.21 -1.53
N LYS A 216 20.87 -5.94 -0.69
CA LYS A 216 21.40 -5.44 0.59
C LYS A 216 22.39 -4.29 0.39
N LEU A 217 23.34 -4.44 -0.54
CA LEU A 217 24.25 -3.36 -0.94
C LEU A 217 23.50 -2.11 -1.41
N GLY A 218 22.47 -2.29 -2.24
CA GLY A 218 21.65 -1.19 -2.71
C GLY A 218 20.91 -0.45 -1.58
N GLY A 219 20.50 -1.19 -0.56
CA GLY A 219 19.96 -0.65 0.70
C GLY A 219 20.99 0.16 1.48
N CYS A 220 22.22 -0.37 1.64
CA CYS A 220 23.31 0.35 2.29
C CYS A 220 23.62 1.67 1.61
N LEU A 221 23.78 1.64 0.28
CA LEU A 221 24.06 2.81 -0.56
C LEU A 221 22.94 3.87 -0.42
N CYS A 222 21.68 3.44 -0.49
CA CYS A 222 20.54 4.34 -0.25
C CYS A 222 20.57 4.98 1.16
N ALA A 223 20.97 4.21 2.19
CA ALA A 223 21.03 4.68 3.57
C ALA A 223 22.19 5.66 3.84
N VAL A 224 23.32 5.53 3.14
CA VAL A 224 24.45 6.48 3.25
C VAL A 224 24.32 7.69 2.32
N GLY A 225 23.31 7.72 1.44
CA GLY A 225 22.97 8.86 0.57
C GLY A 225 23.24 8.64 -0.93
N ASP A 226 23.98 7.60 -1.32
CA ASP A 226 24.22 7.22 -2.71
C ASP A 226 23.01 6.48 -3.30
N ARG A 227 21.92 7.23 -3.51
CA ARG A 227 20.64 6.69 -3.98
C ARG A 227 20.72 6.15 -5.42
N ALA A 228 21.45 6.82 -6.31
CA ALA A 228 21.50 6.44 -7.72
C ALA A 228 22.21 5.08 -7.91
N ARG A 229 23.35 4.88 -7.23
CA ARG A 229 24.04 3.58 -7.23
C ARG A 229 23.22 2.54 -6.48
N GLY A 230 22.55 2.92 -5.39
CA GLY A 230 21.66 2.04 -4.64
C GLY A 230 20.50 1.50 -5.49
N ASP A 231 19.81 2.38 -6.23
CA ASP A 231 18.74 2.01 -7.17
C ASP A 231 19.25 1.10 -8.28
N LYS A 232 20.44 1.37 -8.85
CA LYS A 232 21.07 0.51 -9.84
C LYS A 232 21.30 -0.91 -9.31
N MET A 233 21.89 -1.05 -8.11
CA MET A 233 22.12 -2.37 -7.49
C MET A 233 20.82 -3.12 -7.20
N ILE A 234 19.76 -2.43 -6.77
CA ILE A 234 18.45 -3.06 -6.54
C ILE A 234 17.84 -3.57 -7.84
N LEU A 235 17.81 -2.72 -8.88
CA LEU A 235 17.23 -3.10 -10.16
C LEU A 235 17.99 -4.24 -10.82
N GLU A 236 19.33 -4.22 -10.79
CA GLU A 236 20.16 -5.34 -11.24
C GLU A 236 19.88 -6.61 -10.42
N GLY A 237 19.87 -6.55 -9.09
CA GLY A 237 19.61 -7.71 -8.24
C GLY A 237 18.24 -8.36 -8.50
N LEU A 238 17.20 -7.56 -8.73
CA LEU A 238 15.86 -8.05 -9.10
C LEU A 238 15.80 -8.59 -10.53
N GLN A 239 16.52 -7.98 -11.48
CA GLN A 239 16.59 -8.44 -12.87
C GLN A 239 17.37 -9.75 -12.99
N ASP A 240 18.56 -9.84 -12.38
CA ASP A 240 19.40 -11.03 -12.33
C ASP A 240 18.62 -12.20 -11.71
N LEU A 241 17.87 -11.96 -10.63
CA LEU A 241 17.05 -13.00 -10.00
C LEU A 241 15.91 -13.48 -10.91
N LYS A 242 15.25 -12.56 -11.63
CA LYS A 242 14.20 -12.90 -12.60
C LYS A 242 14.74 -13.67 -13.82
N SER A 243 15.99 -13.41 -14.21
CA SER A 243 16.70 -14.15 -15.26
C SER A 243 17.31 -15.46 -14.77
N SER A 244 17.44 -15.66 -13.45
CA SER A 244 17.88 -16.92 -12.87
C SER A 244 16.73 -17.94 -12.82
N SER A 245 17.07 -19.22 -12.98
CA SER A 245 16.18 -20.35 -12.72
C SER A 245 16.55 -21.00 -11.39
N PRO A 246 16.08 -20.47 -10.24
CA PRO A 246 16.37 -21.07 -8.94
C PRO A 246 15.83 -22.50 -8.86
N THR A 247 16.56 -23.38 -8.16
CA THR A 247 16.10 -24.76 -7.94
C THR A 247 14.86 -24.77 -7.06
N VAL A 248 14.00 -25.77 -7.25
CA VAL A 248 12.73 -25.91 -6.53
C VAL A 248 12.93 -25.82 -5.01
N ASP A 249 13.92 -26.53 -4.48
CA ASP A 249 14.25 -26.59 -3.05
C ASP A 249 14.72 -25.25 -2.48
N SER A 250 15.18 -24.32 -3.33
CA SER A 250 15.65 -23.00 -2.92
C SER A 250 14.55 -21.92 -2.91
N LEU A 251 13.41 -22.15 -3.59
CA LEU A 251 12.37 -21.14 -3.83
C LEU A 251 11.85 -20.51 -2.54
N GLU A 252 11.55 -21.33 -1.52
CA GLU A 252 11.02 -20.83 -0.25
C GLU A 252 12.05 -19.99 0.51
N THR A 253 13.30 -20.46 0.58
CA THR A 253 14.41 -19.73 1.22
C THR A 253 14.63 -18.37 0.56
N ILE A 254 14.65 -18.33 -0.78
CA ILE A 254 14.78 -17.10 -1.56
C ILE A 254 13.62 -16.15 -1.29
N ALA A 255 12.38 -16.65 -1.32
CA ALA A 255 11.19 -15.83 -1.12
C ALA A 255 11.14 -15.24 0.31
N ASN A 256 11.50 -16.04 1.32
CA ASN A 256 11.63 -15.61 2.71
C ASN A 256 12.73 -14.54 2.87
N GLN A 257 13.90 -14.72 2.26
CA GLN A 257 15.01 -13.75 2.29
C GLN A 257 14.67 -12.44 1.57
N LEU A 258 13.99 -12.51 0.41
CA LEU A 258 13.48 -11.30 -0.26
C LEU A 258 12.49 -10.53 0.62
N LYS A 259 11.58 -11.25 1.29
CA LYS A 259 10.61 -10.65 2.21
C LYS A 259 11.33 -9.97 3.39
N GLU A 260 12.32 -10.62 4.01
CA GLU A 260 13.13 -10.02 5.09
C GLU A 260 13.88 -8.76 4.64
N ILE A 261 14.48 -8.78 3.43
CA ILE A 261 15.11 -7.58 2.87
C ILE A 261 14.06 -6.49 2.62
N ALA A 262 12.85 -6.84 2.15
CA ALA A 262 11.77 -5.86 1.97
C ALA A 262 11.29 -5.26 3.32
N ASP A 263 11.18 -6.07 4.38
CA ASP A 263 10.90 -5.62 5.75
C ASP A 263 11.99 -4.62 6.22
N ASP A 264 13.28 -4.92 5.99
CA ASP A 264 14.39 -3.98 6.30
C ASP A 264 14.29 -2.66 5.52
N PHE A 265 13.99 -2.70 4.22
CA PHE A 265 13.79 -1.50 3.41
C PHE A 265 12.58 -0.67 3.88
N GLN A 266 11.50 -1.32 4.32
CA GLN A 266 10.33 -0.68 4.94
C GLN A 266 10.71 0.01 6.26
N ASN A 267 11.51 -0.65 7.10
CA ASN A 267 12.07 -0.09 8.35
C ASN A 267 13.02 1.09 8.11
N LEU A 268 13.66 1.17 6.94
CA LEU A 268 14.48 2.31 6.48
C LEU A 268 13.66 3.40 5.77
N ASN A 269 12.32 3.32 5.81
CA ASN A 269 11.39 4.24 5.12
C ASN A 269 11.50 4.24 3.58
N PHE A 270 12.13 3.24 2.98
CA PHE A 270 12.30 3.10 1.53
C PHE A 270 11.11 2.36 0.87
N GLN A 271 9.89 2.80 1.18
CA GLN A 271 8.64 2.09 0.89
C GLN A 271 8.47 1.63 -0.58
N GLY A 272 8.91 2.44 -1.55
CA GLY A 272 8.81 2.05 -2.96
C GLY A 272 9.75 0.92 -3.36
N ARG A 273 10.92 0.84 -2.75
CA ARG A 273 11.89 -0.24 -2.96
C ARG A 273 11.41 -1.51 -2.25
N ALA A 274 10.90 -1.39 -1.02
CA ALA A 274 10.24 -2.49 -0.31
C ALA A 274 9.08 -3.09 -1.13
N SER A 275 8.18 -2.27 -1.67
CA SER A 275 7.08 -2.72 -2.56
C SER A 275 7.59 -3.47 -3.80
N LEU A 276 8.66 -3.00 -4.46
CA LEU A 276 9.26 -3.73 -5.59
C LEU A 276 9.82 -5.10 -5.18
N ILE A 277 10.50 -5.19 -4.03
CA ILE A 277 11.08 -6.45 -3.53
C ILE A 277 9.96 -7.42 -3.10
N TYR A 278 8.89 -6.96 -2.43
CA TYR A 278 7.72 -7.78 -2.09
C TYR A 278 7.01 -8.34 -3.34
N ARG A 279 6.90 -7.57 -4.44
CA ARG A 279 6.33 -8.06 -5.71
C ARG A 279 7.17 -9.20 -6.29
N THR A 280 8.49 -9.10 -6.19
CA THR A 280 9.40 -10.17 -6.61
C THR A 280 9.26 -11.39 -5.71
N ALA A 281 9.23 -11.22 -4.38
CA ALA A 281 9.01 -12.31 -3.42
C ALA A 281 7.70 -13.06 -3.68
N ALA A 282 6.59 -12.34 -3.84
CA ALA A 282 5.29 -12.90 -4.21
C ALA A 282 5.30 -13.62 -5.59
N SER A 283 6.15 -13.18 -6.53
CA SER A 283 6.34 -13.87 -7.82
C SER A 283 7.11 -15.18 -7.67
N VAL A 284 8.03 -15.29 -6.72
CA VAL A 284 8.70 -16.55 -6.36
C VAL A 284 7.72 -17.49 -5.64
N TYR A 285 6.98 -17.00 -4.63
CA TYR A 285 5.93 -17.76 -3.95
C TYR A 285 4.85 -18.30 -4.90
N LYS A 286 4.49 -17.54 -5.94
CA LYS A 286 3.53 -17.97 -6.98
C LYS A 286 3.91 -19.30 -7.63
N VAL A 287 5.20 -19.49 -7.96
CA VAL A 287 5.72 -20.68 -8.65
C VAL A 287 6.15 -21.81 -7.72
N MET A 288 6.00 -21.67 -6.39
CA MET A 288 6.29 -22.77 -5.46
C MET A 288 5.38 -23.99 -5.69
N PRO A 289 5.92 -25.23 -5.59
CA PRO A 289 5.14 -26.46 -5.74
C PRO A 289 4.09 -26.62 -4.66
N ASP A 290 4.44 -26.37 -3.39
CA ASP A 290 3.44 -26.32 -2.33
C ASP A 290 2.53 -25.11 -2.54
N ALA A 291 1.28 -25.41 -2.87
CA ALA A 291 0.25 -24.44 -3.10
C ALA A 291 -0.11 -23.65 -1.83
N ASN A 292 -0.04 -24.28 -0.64
CA ASN A 292 -0.36 -23.66 0.62
C ASN A 292 0.73 -22.66 1.04
N SER A 293 1.99 -23.10 1.14
CA SER A 293 3.11 -22.21 1.47
C SER A 293 3.28 -21.10 0.45
N GLY A 294 3.08 -21.38 -0.85
CA GLY A 294 3.08 -20.35 -1.89
C GLY A 294 1.99 -19.30 -1.71
N VAL A 295 0.74 -19.70 -1.45
CA VAL A 295 -0.35 -18.73 -1.27
C VAL A 295 -0.24 -17.98 0.07
N ALA A 296 0.20 -18.64 1.15
CA ALA A 296 0.49 -17.99 2.43
C ALA A 296 1.66 -16.99 2.34
N GLY A 297 2.69 -17.28 1.54
CA GLY A 297 3.79 -16.35 1.25
C GLY A 297 3.33 -15.12 0.46
N ILE A 298 2.46 -15.32 -0.55
CA ILE A 298 1.79 -14.22 -1.27
C ILE A 298 0.99 -13.35 -0.29
N LEU A 299 0.19 -13.95 0.61
CA LEU A 299 -0.60 -13.22 1.61
C LEU A 299 0.29 -12.27 2.43
N ARG A 300 1.38 -12.80 2.99
CA ARG A 300 2.34 -12.01 3.79
C ARG A 300 2.88 -10.82 2.99
N CYS A 301 3.30 -11.04 1.73
CA CYS A 301 3.82 -9.97 0.88
C CYS A 301 2.76 -8.89 0.57
N VAL A 302 1.52 -9.28 0.24
CA VAL A 302 0.44 -8.31 -0.07
C VAL A 302 0.02 -7.56 1.19
N THR A 303 -0.06 -8.21 2.34
CA THR A 303 -0.34 -7.57 3.63
C THR A 303 0.72 -6.52 3.96
N GLN A 304 2.01 -6.82 3.84
CA GLN A 304 3.06 -5.82 4.08
C GLN A 304 3.02 -4.69 3.04
N MET A 305 2.81 -4.99 1.75
CA MET A 305 2.61 -3.94 0.75
C MET A 305 1.43 -3.02 1.09
N ASN A 306 0.34 -3.53 1.68
CA ASN A 306 -0.77 -2.72 2.17
C ASN A 306 -0.39 -1.85 3.39
N LYS A 307 0.42 -2.35 4.34
CA LYS A 307 0.92 -1.51 5.45
C LYS A 307 1.72 -0.30 4.93
N THR A 308 2.50 -0.50 3.87
CA THR A 308 3.29 0.58 3.24
C THR A 308 2.49 1.51 2.32
N SER A 309 1.23 1.19 1.99
CA SER A 309 0.54 1.78 0.86
C SER A 309 0.04 3.21 1.07
N ASN A 310 0.08 3.76 2.29
CA ASN A 310 -0.40 5.10 2.67
C ASN A 310 0.31 6.30 1.97
N ARG A 311 1.00 6.10 0.84
CA ARG A 311 1.84 7.08 0.13
C ARG A 311 1.72 7.04 -1.41
N GLY A 312 0.67 6.46 -2.01
CA GLY A 312 0.44 6.53 -3.46
C GLY A 312 1.23 5.54 -4.33
N ILE A 313 2.11 4.74 -3.74
CA ILE A 313 3.12 3.98 -4.51
C ILE A 313 2.50 2.75 -5.19
N ASN A 314 1.48 2.14 -4.57
CA ASN A 314 0.84 0.95 -5.11
C ASN A 314 -0.23 1.26 -6.16
N ALA A 315 -0.80 2.47 -6.17
CA ALA A 315 -1.76 2.94 -7.19
C ALA A 315 -1.20 3.15 -8.60
N SER A 316 0.10 2.90 -8.81
CA SER A 316 0.67 2.77 -10.14
C SER A 316 -0.04 1.69 -10.96
N GLU A 317 -0.18 1.89 -12.28
CA GLU A 317 -0.81 0.91 -13.17
C GLU A 317 -0.12 -0.47 -13.12
N GLN A 318 1.20 -0.47 -12.92
CA GLN A 318 1.98 -1.69 -12.70
C GLN A 318 1.62 -2.39 -11.38
N GLY A 319 1.33 -1.65 -10.30
CA GLY A 319 0.87 -2.22 -9.04
C GLY A 319 -0.53 -2.83 -9.15
N ILE A 320 -1.45 -2.12 -9.81
CA ILE A 320 -2.80 -2.62 -10.11
C ILE A 320 -2.73 -3.87 -11.01
N LYS A 321 -1.90 -3.86 -12.05
CA LYS A 321 -1.71 -5.02 -12.94
C LYS A 321 -1.19 -6.23 -12.16
N PHE A 322 -0.13 -6.05 -11.37
CA PHE A 322 0.45 -7.09 -10.53
C PHE A 322 -0.58 -7.70 -9.55
N LEU A 323 -1.37 -6.88 -8.86
CA LEU A 323 -2.40 -7.37 -7.93
C LEU A 323 -3.47 -8.21 -8.65
N ASN A 324 -3.86 -7.84 -9.88
CA ASN A 324 -4.77 -8.65 -10.70
C ASN A 324 -4.12 -9.96 -11.18
N GLU A 325 -2.83 -9.95 -11.56
CA GLU A 325 -2.08 -11.16 -11.94
C GLU A 325 -1.92 -12.15 -10.77
N ILE A 326 -1.72 -11.65 -9.55
CA ILE A 326 -1.72 -12.46 -8.32
C ILE A 326 -3.12 -13.02 -8.05
N LEU A 327 -4.16 -12.18 -8.07
CA LEU A 327 -5.54 -12.60 -7.83
C LEU A 327 -6.01 -13.67 -8.83
N ALA A 328 -5.66 -13.52 -10.11
CA ALA A 328 -5.92 -14.54 -11.13
C ALA A 328 -5.18 -15.86 -10.83
N SER A 329 -3.90 -15.78 -10.43
CA SER A 329 -3.09 -16.96 -10.10
C SER A 329 -3.56 -17.70 -8.85
N VAL A 330 -4.04 -16.99 -7.83
CA VAL A 330 -4.58 -17.60 -6.60
C VAL A 330 -5.90 -18.32 -6.90
N LYS A 331 -6.78 -17.70 -7.71
CA LYS A 331 -8.04 -18.30 -8.16
C LYS A 331 -7.83 -19.63 -8.88
N THR A 332 -6.84 -19.72 -9.77
CA THR A 332 -6.56 -20.95 -10.54
C THR A 332 -5.75 -22.00 -9.77
N LYS A 333 -5.06 -21.65 -8.67
CA LYS A 333 -4.28 -22.63 -7.90
C LYS A 333 -5.20 -23.61 -7.16
N GLN A 334 -4.95 -24.90 -7.37
CA GLN A 334 -5.62 -26.04 -6.74
C GLN A 334 -4.83 -26.52 -5.52
N GLY A 335 -5.43 -27.35 -4.65
CA GLY A 335 -4.78 -27.89 -3.45
C GLY A 335 -4.48 -26.88 -2.33
N VAL A 336 -4.94 -25.63 -2.48
CA VAL A 336 -4.84 -24.59 -1.46
C VAL A 336 -5.98 -24.74 -0.46
N ASP A 337 -5.69 -24.60 0.82
CA ASP A 337 -6.68 -24.47 1.89
C ASP A 337 -7.71 -23.36 1.55
N PRO A 338 -9.02 -23.64 1.61
CA PRO A 338 -10.04 -22.67 1.23
C PRO A 338 -9.96 -21.37 2.03
N ALA A 339 -9.71 -21.42 3.34
CA ALA A 339 -9.69 -20.24 4.19
C ALA A 339 -8.49 -19.35 3.87
N VAL A 340 -7.30 -19.93 3.70
CA VAL A 340 -6.10 -19.22 3.23
C VAL A 340 -6.36 -18.58 1.87
N LYS A 341 -6.95 -19.32 0.92
CA LYS A 341 -7.30 -18.82 -0.42
C LYS A 341 -8.25 -17.61 -0.35
N ILE A 342 -9.31 -17.71 0.46
CA ILE A 342 -10.28 -16.62 0.68
C ILE A 342 -9.58 -15.37 1.25
N GLU A 343 -8.71 -15.55 2.24
CA GLU A 343 -8.00 -14.44 2.89
C GLU A 343 -7.07 -13.70 1.91
N VAL A 344 -6.41 -14.42 1.00
CA VAL A 344 -5.58 -13.80 -0.06
C VAL A 344 -6.44 -13.09 -1.11
N GLU A 345 -7.55 -13.70 -1.54
CA GLU A 345 -8.47 -13.08 -2.50
C GLU A 345 -9.09 -11.80 -1.94
N ALA A 346 -9.48 -11.80 -0.66
CA ALA A 346 -9.97 -10.61 0.05
C ALA A 346 -8.87 -9.55 0.18
N THR A 347 -7.69 -9.91 0.68
CA THR A 347 -6.56 -8.97 0.90
C THR A 347 -6.09 -8.32 -0.41
N CYS A 348 -6.07 -9.07 -1.52
CA CYS A 348 -5.77 -8.52 -2.84
C CYS A 348 -6.89 -7.61 -3.36
N SER A 349 -8.16 -7.94 -3.08
CA SER A 349 -9.31 -7.09 -3.46
C SER A 349 -9.30 -5.78 -2.67
N TYR A 350 -9.04 -5.81 -1.36
CA TYR A 350 -8.82 -4.62 -0.55
C TYR A 350 -7.65 -3.76 -1.04
N ALA A 351 -6.53 -4.39 -1.42
CA ALA A 351 -5.36 -3.70 -1.99
C ALA A 351 -5.72 -2.95 -3.29
N LEU A 352 -6.47 -3.59 -4.19
CA LEU A 352 -6.99 -2.97 -5.40
C LEU A 352 -7.97 -1.83 -5.06
N GLY A 353 -8.83 -2.02 -4.07
CA GLY A 353 -9.70 -0.97 -3.52
C GLY A 353 -8.91 0.27 -3.10
N CYS A 354 -7.83 0.09 -2.33
CA CYS A 354 -6.94 1.18 -1.93
C CYS A 354 -6.28 1.86 -3.14
N CYS A 355 -5.77 1.10 -4.11
CA CYS A 355 -5.16 1.65 -5.32
C CYS A 355 -6.14 2.53 -6.12
N TYR A 356 -7.40 2.12 -6.25
CA TYR A 356 -8.42 2.94 -6.93
C TYR A 356 -8.88 4.15 -6.12
N ALA A 357 -8.85 4.07 -4.78
CA ALA A 357 -9.10 5.24 -3.92
C ALA A 357 -8.03 6.32 -4.13
N GLU A 358 -6.74 5.95 -4.18
CA GLU A 358 -5.66 6.92 -4.43
C GLU A 358 -5.77 7.61 -5.80
N LYS A 359 -6.36 6.93 -6.80
CA LYS A 359 -6.68 7.51 -8.12
C LYS A 359 -8.00 8.31 -8.16
N MET A 360 -8.66 8.50 -7.02
CA MET A 360 -10.00 9.11 -6.88
C MET A 360 -11.13 8.37 -7.62
N GLU A 361 -10.92 7.10 -8.00
CA GLU A 361 -11.91 6.22 -8.64
C GLU A 361 -12.84 5.60 -7.56
N TRP A 362 -13.48 6.43 -6.71
CA TRP A 362 -14.20 6.01 -5.48
C TRP A 362 -15.24 4.90 -5.70
N SER A 363 -16.01 4.96 -6.79
CA SER A 363 -17.01 3.95 -7.13
C SER A 363 -16.38 2.57 -7.40
N LYS A 364 -15.21 2.55 -8.04
CA LYS A 364 -14.47 1.33 -8.35
C LYS A 364 -13.71 0.80 -7.14
N SER A 365 -13.19 1.71 -6.31
CA SER A 365 -12.68 1.37 -4.98
C SER A 365 -13.74 0.65 -4.15
N ASN A 366 -14.98 1.19 -4.11
CA ASN A 366 -16.12 0.55 -3.44
C ASN A 366 -16.45 -0.84 -3.99
N GLN A 367 -16.43 -1.04 -5.31
CA GLN A 367 -16.64 -2.37 -5.90
C GLN A 367 -15.62 -3.39 -5.37
N TYR A 368 -14.33 -3.03 -5.33
CA TYR A 368 -13.28 -3.91 -4.81
C TYR A 368 -13.34 -4.11 -3.29
N CYS A 369 -13.72 -3.08 -2.52
CA CYS A 369 -13.99 -3.22 -1.09
C CYS A 369 -15.18 -4.17 -0.83
N GLN A 370 -16.26 -4.07 -1.61
CA GLN A 370 -17.41 -4.98 -1.52
C GLN A 370 -17.01 -6.42 -1.86
N VAL A 371 -16.25 -6.66 -2.94
CA VAL A 371 -15.72 -7.99 -3.27
C VAL A 371 -14.86 -8.56 -2.13
N SER A 372 -14.07 -7.73 -1.45
CA SER A 372 -13.32 -8.15 -0.26
C SER A 372 -14.23 -8.53 0.91
N ILE A 373 -15.31 -7.79 1.14
CA ILE A 373 -16.30 -8.07 2.18
C ILE A 373 -17.04 -9.37 1.88
N ASP A 374 -17.62 -9.49 0.69
CA ASP A 374 -18.40 -10.65 0.23
C ASP A 374 -17.59 -11.94 0.35
N LYS A 375 -16.30 -11.90 -0.04
CA LYS A 375 -15.38 -13.04 0.07
C LYS A 375 -15.20 -13.51 1.50
N MET A 376 -15.03 -12.58 2.44
CA MET A 376 -14.86 -12.90 3.86
C MET A 376 -16.17 -13.43 4.44
N GLU A 377 -17.30 -12.73 4.24
CA GLU A 377 -18.61 -13.12 4.78
C GLU A 377 -19.09 -14.49 4.25
N GLN A 378 -19.00 -14.74 2.95
CA GLN A 378 -19.43 -16.00 2.34
C GLN A 378 -18.46 -17.15 2.64
N GLY A 379 -17.15 -16.86 2.64
CA GLY A 379 -16.10 -17.87 2.71
C GLY A 379 -15.73 -18.29 4.13
N LEU A 380 -15.61 -17.32 5.06
CA LEU A 380 -15.20 -17.57 6.45
C LEU A 380 -16.37 -17.52 7.44
N LYS A 381 -17.55 -17.02 7.03
CA LYS A 381 -18.76 -16.91 7.87
C LYS A 381 -18.47 -16.13 9.15
N GLU A 382 -18.77 -16.68 10.33
CA GLU A 382 -18.49 -16.03 11.62
C GLU A 382 -16.99 -15.76 11.84
N ASN A 383 -16.10 -16.60 11.30
CA ASN A 383 -14.64 -16.39 11.36
C ASN A 383 -14.18 -15.21 10.49
N ALA A 384 -15.06 -14.59 9.70
CA ALA A 384 -14.74 -13.32 9.05
C ALA A 384 -14.56 -12.19 10.07
N LYS A 385 -15.38 -12.16 11.13
CA LYS A 385 -15.44 -11.05 12.10
C LYS A 385 -14.15 -10.90 12.91
N SER A 386 -13.40 -11.99 13.09
CA SER A 386 -12.11 -11.99 13.78
C SER A 386 -10.94 -11.46 12.93
N LYS A 387 -11.18 -11.11 11.65
CA LYS A 387 -10.15 -10.74 10.66
C LYS A 387 -10.16 -9.24 10.32
N HIS A 388 -9.05 -8.57 10.60
CA HIS A 388 -8.86 -7.12 10.45
C HIS A 388 -9.10 -6.63 9.02
N ILE A 389 -8.80 -7.45 8.00
CA ILE A 389 -9.01 -7.11 6.59
C ILE A 389 -10.50 -6.85 6.26
N PHE A 390 -11.42 -7.53 6.95
CA PHE A 390 -12.87 -7.32 6.79
C PHE A 390 -13.30 -5.96 7.37
N MET A 391 -12.78 -5.61 8.55
CA MET A 391 -12.94 -4.28 9.15
C MET A 391 -12.35 -3.20 8.20
N LEU A 392 -11.10 -3.37 7.75
CA LEU A 392 -10.40 -2.41 6.89
C LEU A 392 -11.14 -2.15 5.56
N ALA A 393 -11.65 -3.20 4.92
CA ALA A 393 -12.45 -3.07 3.70
C ALA A 393 -13.77 -2.31 3.95
N THR A 394 -14.45 -2.59 5.06
CA THR A 394 -15.67 -1.89 5.49
C THR A 394 -15.39 -0.40 5.77
N PHE A 395 -14.28 -0.10 6.46
CA PHE A 395 -13.88 1.26 6.80
C PHE A 395 -13.44 2.07 5.56
N ARG A 396 -12.69 1.47 4.64
CA ARG A 396 -12.34 2.11 3.36
C ARG A 396 -13.59 2.41 2.53
N MET A 397 -14.57 1.50 2.51
CA MET A 397 -15.86 1.74 1.87
C MET A 397 -16.60 2.92 2.52
N ALA A 398 -16.61 3.03 3.85
CA ALA A 398 -17.16 4.19 4.56
C ALA A 398 -16.48 5.51 4.14
N GLN A 399 -15.14 5.54 4.08
CA GLN A 399 -14.37 6.70 3.63
C GLN A 399 -14.73 7.12 2.19
N ASN A 400 -14.79 6.17 1.26
CA ASN A 400 -15.16 6.41 -0.14
C ASN A 400 -16.59 6.98 -0.24
N LYS A 401 -17.56 6.36 0.47
CA LYS A 401 -18.96 6.81 0.50
C LYS A 401 -19.08 8.23 1.07
N PHE A 402 -18.25 8.59 2.04
CA PHE A 402 -18.15 9.96 2.55
C PHE A 402 -17.62 10.93 1.49
N LYS A 403 -16.57 10.56 0.73
CA LYS A 403 -16.10 11.37 -0.42
C LYS A 403 -17.14 11.49 -1.55
N MET A 404 -18.09 10.56 -1.62
CA MET A 404 -19.24 10.59 -2.53
C MET A 404 -20.48 11.31 -1.95
N GLY A 405 -20.42 11.88 -0.74
CA GLY A 405 -21.55 12.60 -0.10
C GLY A 405 -22.67 11.70 0.43
N LYS A 406 -22.48 10.38 0.51
CA LYS A 406 -23.50 9.39 0.90
C LYS A 406 -23.59 9.22 2.42
N PHE A 407 -23.77 10.31 3.17
CA PHE A 407 -23.55 10.36 4.63
C PHE A 407 -24.36 9.33 5.45
N GLN A 408 -25.59 9.00 5.05
CA GLN A 408 -26.38 7.97 5.74
C GLN A 408 -25.74 6.58 5.59
N GLU A 409 -25.33 6.18 4.38
CA GLU A 409 -24.60 4.92 4.16
C GLU A 409 -23.28 4.87 4.95
N VAL A 410 -22.61 6.01 5.14
CA VAL A 410 -21.39 6.10 5.96
C VAL A 410 -21.70 5.81 7.43
N LYS A 411 -22.79 6.33 7.98
CA LYS A 411 -23.20 6.10 9.37
C LYS A 411 -23.40 4.61 9.66
N ASP A 412 -24.08 3.90 8.76
CA ASP A 412 -24.36 2.48 8.90
C ASP A 412 -23.07 1.63 8.78
N LEU A 413 -22.17 2.00 7.87
CA LEU A 413 -20.86 1.37 7.74
C LEU A 413 -19.93 1.64 8.92
N LEU A 414 -19.95 2.85 9.51
CA LEU A 414 -19.18 3.17 10.71
C LEU A 414 -19.65 2.34 11.92
N LEU A 415 -20.96 2.12 12.07
CA LEU A 415 -21.50 1.24 13.09
C LEU A 415 -21.01 -0.20 12.90
N LYS A 416 -21.06 -0.73 11.66
CA LYS A 416 -20.49 -2.06 11.33
C LYS A 416 -18.99 -2.13 11.63
N CYS A 417 -18.21 -1.10 11.29
CA CYS A 417 -16.78 -1.04 11.60
C CYS A 417 -16.50 -1.12 13.10
N LYS A 418 -17.32 -0.46 13.93
CA LYS A 418 -17.18 -0.50 15.39
C LYS A 418 -17.36 -1.93 15.93
N THR A 419 -18.44 -2.61 15.54
CA THR A 419 -18.70 -4.01 15.94
C THR A 419 -17.64 -4.98 15.42
N LEU A 420 -17.15 -4.78 14.19
CA LEU A 420 -16.05 -5.58 13.65
C LEU A 420 -14.75 -5.36 14.43
N ARG A 421 -14.43 -4.12 14.80
CA ARG A 421 -13.23 -3.80 15.58
C ARG A 421 -13.27 -4.42 16.98
N GLU A 422 -14.43 -4.48 17.62
CA GLU A 422 -14.66 -5.13 18.91
C GLU A 422 -14.53 -6.68 18.84
N THR A 423 -14.62 -7.28 17.65
CA THR A 423 -14.57 -8.74 17.44
C THR A 423 -13.32 -9.23 16.68
N THR A 424 -12.53 -8.32 16.10
CA THR A 424 -11.28 -8.63 15.40
C THR A 424 -10.16 -8.99 16.38
N THR A 425 -9.41 -10.06 16.09
CA THR A 425 -8.37 -10.61 16.99
C THR A 425 -6.97 -10.66 16.38
N ASP A 426 -6.82 -10.47 15.07
CA ASP A 426 -5.55 -10.55 14.33
C ASP A 426 -4.91 -9.17 14.08
N TRP A 427 -5.10 -8.23 15.01
CA TRP A 427 -4.52 -6.89 14.95
C TRP A 427 -2.99 -6.88 15.06
N ASP A 428 -2.39 -5.89 14.40
CA ASP A 428 -1.12 -5.31 14.80
C ASP A 428 -1.40 -4.12 15.73
N ASP A 429 -0.66 -4.01 16.84
CA ASP A 429 -0.86 -3.02 17.91
C ASP A 429 -0.79 -1.57 17.44
N GLU A 430 -0.05 -1.27 16.37
CA GLU A 430 -0.03 0.07 15.76
C GLU A 430 -1.25 0.29 14.86
N GLN A 431 -1.67 -0.73 14.12
CA GLN A 431 -2.79 -0.65 13.17
C GLN A 431 -4.14 -0.48 13.87
N ASP A 432 -4.36 -1.11 15.03
CA ASP A 432 -5.59 -0.87 15.81
C ASP A 432 -5.67 0.59 16.29
N LYS A 433 -4.55 1.15 16.77
CA LYS A 433 -4.47 2.54 17.25
C LYS A 433 -4.73 3.54 16.14
N GLU A 434 -4.08 3.36 14.98
CA GLU A 434 -4.30 4.21 13.79
C GLU A 434 -5.75 4.11 13.32
N CYS A 435 -6.31 2.89 13.24
CA CYS A 435 -7.68 2.70 12.82
C CYS A 435 -8.69 3.32 13.79
N LYS A 436 -8.49 3.16 15.11
CA LYS A 436 -9.35 3.76 16.13
C LYS A 436 -9.45 5.28 15.94
N ALA A 437 -8.31 5.95 15.83
CA ALA A 437 -8.27 7.40 15.62
C ALA A 437 -8.98 7.80 14.32
N ALA A 438 -8.69 7.11 13.21
CA ALA A 438 -9.32 7.39 11.92
C ALA A 438 -10.85 7.14 11.91
N LEU A 439 -11.33 6.16 12.67
CA LEU A 439 -12.75 5.85 12.83
C LEU A 439 -13.47 6.96 13.62
N GLU A 440 -12.89 7.38 14.75
CA GLU A 440 -13.41 8.47 15.58
C GLU A 440 -13.40 9.82 14.82
N ASP A 441 -12.37 10.07 14.02
CA ASP A 441 -12.29 11.25 13.14
C ASP A 441 -13.38 11.26 12.08
N LEU A 442 -13.53 10.17 11.32
CA LEU A 442 -14.56 10.09 10.27
C LEU A 442 -15.98 10.19 10.87
N GLN A 443 -16.22 9.59 12.04
CA GLN A 443 -17.49 9.72 12.74
C GLN A 443 -17.77 11.18 13.13
N ARG A 444 -16.77 11.92 13.63
CA ARG A 444 -16.91 13.35 13.94
C ARG A 444 -17.13 14.22 12.69
N GLU A 445 -16.57 13.85 11.54
CA GLU A 445 -16.84 14.54 10.28
C GLU A 445 -18.26 14.29 9.77
N VAL A 446 -18.75 13.04 9.82
CA VAL A 446 -20.12 12.68 9.41
C VAL A 446 -21.16 13.41 10.26
N MET A 447 -20.98 13.46 11.58
CA MET A 447 -21.89 14.15 12.51
C MET A 447 -21.87 15.70 12.38
N LYS A 448 -20.99 16.28 11.55
CA LYS A 448 -21.00 17.71 11.17
C LYS A 448 -21.63 17.96 9.79
N LYS A 449 -22.01 16.89 9.07
CA LYS A 449 -22.56 16.93 7.71
C LYS A 449 -24.01 16.45 7.64
N LEU A 450 -24.43 15.64 8.61
CA LEU A 450 -25.81 15.45 9.03
C LEU A 450 -26.26 16.64 9.89
#